data_AF-A0A9D6G1U5-F1
#
_entry.id   AF-A0A9D6G1U5-F1
#
_cell.length_a   1.000
_cell.length_b   1.000
_cell.length_c   1.000
_cell.angle_alpha   90.00
_cell.angle_beta   90.00
_cell.angle_gamma   90.00
#
_symmetry.space_group_name_H-M   'P 1'
#
loop_
_entity.id
_entity.type
_entity.pdbx_description
1 polymer ?
#
loop_
_entity_poly.entity_id
_entity_poly.type
_entity_poly.pdbx_seq_one_letter_code
_entity_poly.pdbx_strand_id
1 'polypeptide(L)'
;MLLNVVAFVAAGLALWYPRPYMLVISVLAFLPWVALALLADSRKLYSLFNDQEETRAGLEILLSIPGFALAFRAIDDAQVLEWEPALKMGLLGGVLLTCCAAILEPAIRRTWVGLLILFIACWYAFGALTLARGLGDRSAPRVYRTAVLEKQASSGKVVNRKLMLEPWGARATPEYAHATREVFDSVRPGDRVCVDLYRGLLAIPWFQVRSCD
;
A
#
# COMPACT_ATOMS: atom_id res chain seq x y z
N MET A 1 20.27 -8.64 -11.79
CA MET A 1 20.82 -9.04 -10.47
C MET A 1 20.78 -7.90 -9.44
N LEU A 2 21.40 -6.74 -9.70
CA LEU A 2 21.37 -5.60 -8.76
C LEU A 2 19.95 -5.12 -8.39
N LEU A 3 19.06 -4.96 -9.38
CA LEU A 3 17.68 -4.52 -9.15
C LEU A 3 16.86 -5.51 -8.29
N ASN A 4 17.13 -6.81 -8.41
CA ASN A 4 16.45 -7.83 -7.61
C ASN A 4 16.86 -7.69 -6.13
N VAL A 5 18.15 -7.43 -5.87
CA VAL A 5 18.64 -7.13 -4.52
C VAL A 5 17.97 -5.88 -3.96
N VAL A 6 17.84 -4.82 -4.77
CA VAL A 6 17.12 -3.60 -4.38
C VAL A 6 15.67 -3.91 -4.02
N ALA A 7 14.97 -4.74 -4.80
CA ALA A 7 13.59 -5.14 -4.51
C ALA A 7 13.48 -5.87 -3.16
N PHE A 8 14.36 -6.85 -2.89
CA PHE A 8 14.37 -7.58 -1.62
C PHE A 8 14.70 -6.68 -0.42
N VAL A 9 15.73 -5.84 -0.54
CA VAL A 9 16.14 -4.92 0.53
C VAL A 9 15.02 -3.91 0.81
N ALA A 10 14.43 -3.31 -0.24
CA ALA A 10 13.34 -2.36 -0.08
C ALA A 10 12.09 -3.02 0.54
N ALA A 11 11.76 -4.25 0.14
CA ALA A 11 10.65 -5.00 0.74
C ALA A 11 10.92 -5.32 2.22
N GLY A 12 12.13 -5.76 2.55
CA GLY A 12 12.50 -6.00 3.94
C GLY A 12 12.45 -4.74 4.79
N LEU A 13 12.97 -3.63 4.28
CA LEU A 13 12.81 -2.33 4.94
C LEU A 13 11.33 -1.98 5.11
N ALA A 14 10.49 -2.14 4.09
CA ALA A 14 9.07 -1.83 4.20
C ALA A 14 8.34 -2.65 5.28
N LEU A 15 8.70 -3.92 5.44
CA LEU A 15 8.01 -4.85 6.35
C LEU A 15 8.50 -4.75 7.80
N TRP A 16 9.81 -4.59 8.02
CA TRP A 16 10.38 -4.58 9.38
C TRP A 16 10.71 -3.19 9.90
N TYR A 17 11.13 -2.27 9.03
CA TYR A 17 11.58 -0.94 9.44
C TYR A 17 11.38 0.11 8.34
N PRO A 18 10.14 0.58 8.11
CA PRO A 18 9.81 1.42 6.96
C PRO A 18 10.23 2.88 7.22
N ARG A 19 11.53 3.11 7.40
CA ARG A 19 12.13 4.44 7.59
C ARG A 19 13.33 4.62 6.65
N PRO A 20 13.37 5.71 5.85
CA PRO A 20 12.35 6.75 5.68
C PRO A 20 11.14 6.25 4.87
N TYR A 21 9.93 6.32 5.46
CA TYR A 21 8.72 5.67 4.95
C TYR A 21 8.40 6.02 3.50
N MET A 22 8.31 7.32 3.21
CA MET A 22 7.96 7.80 1.86
C MET A 22 8.93 7.30 0.80
N LEU A 23 10.23 7.26 1.09
CA LEU A 23 11.23 6.80 0.14
C LEU A 23 11.08 5.31 -0.12
N VAL A 24 10.99 4.48 0.93
CA VAL A 24 10.88 3.02 0.80
C VAL A 24 9.63 2.62 0.01
N ILE A 25 8.47 3.20 0.37
CA ILE A 25 7.20 2.92 -0.33
C ILE A 25 7.26 3.42 -1.78
N SER A 26 7.87 4.59 -2.04
CA SER A 26 8.02 5.11 -3.40
C SER A 26 8.91 4.21 -4.25
N VAL A 27 10.05 3.74 -3.73
CA VAL A 27 10.95 2.82 -4.45
C VAL A 27 10.20 1.55 -4.84
N LEU A 28 9.48 0.93 -3.90
CA LEU A 28 8.65 -0.24 -4.18
C LEU A 28 7.56 0.05 -5.23
N ALA A 29 6.93 1.22 -5.16
CA ALA A 29 5.93 1.62 -6.14
C ALA A 29 6.53 1.79 -7.54
N PHE A 30 7.77 2.26 -7.69
CA PHE A 30 8.37 2.46 -9.02
C PHE A 30 8.94 1.20 -9.65
N LEU A 31 9.31 0.16 -8.87
CA LEU A 31 9.99 -1.03 -9.40
C LEU A 31 9.20 -1.78 -10.50
N PRO A 32 7.89 -2.02 -10.39
CA PRO A 32 7.08 -2.60 -11.47
C PRO A 32 7.10 -1.79 -12.77
N TRP A 33 7.11 -0.46 -12.67
CA TRP A 33 7.18 0.42 -13.85
C TRP A 33 8.56 0.37 -14.49
N VAL A 34 9.62 0.29 -13.69
CA VAL A 34 10.99 0.09 -14.19
C VAL A 34 11.10 -1.25 -14.92
N ALA A 35 10.50 -2.32 -14.39
CA ALA A 35 10.46 -3.61 -15.07
C ALA A 35 9.77 -3.53 -16.44
N LEU A 36 8.61 -2.88 -16.52
CA LEU A 36 7.91 -2.68 -17.80
C LEU A 36 8.70 -1.80 -18.78
N ALA A 37 9.38 -0.76 -18.29
CA ALA A 37 10.22 0.10 -19.12
C ALA A 37 11.42 -0.65 -19.70
N LEU A 38 12.10 -1.47 -18.88
CA LEU A 38 13.21 -2.32 -19.34
C LEU A 38 12.73 -3.35 -20.37
N LEU A 39 11.58 -3.97 -20.13
CA LEU A 39 10.98 -4.88 -21.09
C LEU A 39 10.62 -4.17 -22.41
N ALA A 40 10.11 -2.95 -22.35
CA ALA A 40 9.76 -2.17 -23.54
C ALA A 40 10.99 -1.79 -24.37
N ASP A 41 12.09 -1.41 -23.73
CA ASP A 41 13.34 -1.00 -24.37
C ASP A 41 14.09 -2.19 -25.01
N SER A 42 14.14 -3.33 -24.32
CA SER A 42 14.97 -4.46 -24.74
C SER A 42 14.29 -5.82 -24.56
N ARG A 43 13.18 -6.02 -25.27
CA ARG A 43 12.39 -7.28 -25.37
C ARG A 43 13.20 -8.55 -25.69
N LYS A 44 14.41 -8.40 -26.24
CA LYS A 44 15.30 -9.52 -26.55
C LYS A 44 16.19 -9.93 -25.38
N LEU A 45 16.44 -9.03 -24.43
CA LEU A 45 17.33 -9.21 -23.29
C LEU A 45 16.59 -9.56 -21.99
N TYR A 46 15.35 -9.07 -21.87
CA TYR A 46 14.55 -9.25 -20.66
C TYR A 46 13.28 -10.04 -20.94
N SER A 47 12.87 -10.81 -19.95
CA SER A 47 11.59 -11.54 -19.95
C SER A 47 10.92 -11.36 -18.59
N LEU A 48 9.60 -11.20 -18.56
CA LEU A 48 8.84 -11.27 -17.31
C LEU A 48 8.67 -12.70 -16.83
N PHE A 49 8.93 -13.67 -17.70
CA PHE A 49 8.92 -15.08 -17.38
C PHE A 49 10.19 -15.75 -17.91
N ASN A 50 11.02 -16.24 -17.00
CA ASN A 50 12.21 -16.98 -17.39
C ASN A 50 11.82 -18.44 -17.66
N ASP A 51 11.70 -18.81 -18.92
CA ASP A 51 11.67 -20.22 -19.29
C ASP A 51 13.10 -20.78 -19.17
N GLN A 52 13.28 -22.00 -18.67
CA GLN A 52 14.63 -22.51 -18.32
C GLN A 52 15.61 -22.58 -19.51
N GLU A 53 15.08 -22.48 -20.74
CA GLU A 53 15.86 -22.47 -21.99
C GLU A 53 16.19 -21.06 -22.51
N GLU A 54 15.60 -19.98 -21.96
CA GLU A 54 15.86 -18.63 -22.44
C GLU A 54 17.04 -17.96 -21.69
N THR A 55 18.04 -17.47 -22.42
CA THR A 55 19.16 -16.66 -21.89
C THR A 55 18.76 -15.25 -21.40
N ARG A 56 17.46 -14.93 -21.32
CA ARG A 56 16.96 -13.60 -20.97
C ARG A 56 17.01 -13.38 -19.45
N ALA A 57 17.27 -12.15 -19.04
CA ALA A 57 17.22 -11.79 -17.62
C ALA A 57 15.76 -11.68 -17.16
N GLY A 58 15.41 -12.46 -16.13
CA GLY A 58 14.10 -12.47 -15.49
C GLY A 58 13.78 -11.20 -14.70
N LEU A 59 12.60 -10.64 -14.94
CA LEU A 59 12.05 -9.46 -14.26
C LEU A 59 10.90 -9.80 -13.29
N GLU A 60 10.61 -11.09 -13.09
CA GLU A 60 9.53 -11.59 -12.25
C GLU A 60 9.61 -11.09 -10.80
N ILE A 61 10.84 -10.98 -10.26
CA ILE A 61 11.09 -10.51 -8.89
C ILE A 61 10.73 -9.02 -8.75
N LEU A 62 11.02 -8.20 -9.76
CA LEU A 62 10.72 -6.76 -9.73
C LEU A 62 9.23 -6.47 -9.78
N LEU A 63 8.43 -7.40 -10.31
CA LEU A 63 6.98 -7.29 -10.30
C LEU A 63 6.38 -7.86 -9.01
N SER A 64 6.86 -9.03 -8.58
CA SER A 64 6.25 -9.81 -7.49
C SER A 64 6.53 -9.24 -6.10
N ILE A 65 7.80 -9.01 -5.78
CA ILE A 65 8.21 -8.64 -4.42
C ILE A 65 7.62 -7.29 -4.00
N PRO A 66 7.63 -6.23 -4.84
CA PRO A 66 7.00 -4.97 -4.47
C PRO A 66 5.49 -5.08 -4.32
N GLY A 67 4.84 -5.91 -5.14
CA GLY A 67 3.40 -6.12 -5.05
C GLY A 67 2.97 -6.67 -3.71
N PHE A 68 3.62 -7.74 -3.24
CA PHE A 68 3.33 -8.32 -1.92
C PHE A 68 3.71 -7.40 -0.77
N ALA A 69 4.86 -6.73 -0.84
CA ALA A 69 5.31 -5.84 0.22
C ALA A 69 4.36 -4.64 0.41
N LEU A 70 3.96 -3.98 -0.69
CA LEU A 70 3.03 -2.85 -0.65
C LEU A 70 1.63 -3.28 -0.21
N ALA A 71 1.15 -4.42 -0.67
CA ALA A 71 -0.13 -4.99 -0.27
C ALA A 71 -0.19 -5.26 1.24
N PHE A 72 0.81 -5.97 1.76
CA PHE A 72 0.88 -6.28 3.19
C PHE A 72 0.96 -4.99 4.01
N ARG A 73 1.78 -4.03 3.55
CA ARG A 73 1.89 -2.74 4.23
C ARG A 73 0.61 -1.93 4.18
N ALA A 74 -0.13 -1.98 3.07
CA ALA A 74 -1.45 -1.39 2.98
C ALA A 74 -2.39 -2.04 3.99
N ILE A 75 -2.46 -3.36 4.11
CA ILE A 75 -3.33 -4.03 5.10
C ILE A 75 -2.99 -3.61 6.55
N ASP A 76 -1.70 -3.44 6.85
CA ASP A 76 -1.24 -3.09 8.20
C ASP A 76 -1.43 -1.60 8.54
N ASP A 77 -1.11 -0.68 7.61
CA ASP A 77 -1.20 0.78 7.83
C ASP A 77 -2.58 1.36 7.52
N ALA A 78 -3.23 0.81 6.51
CA ALA A 78 -4.57 1.19 6.18
C ALA A 78 -5.49 0.54 7.19
N GLN A 79 -5.93 1.33 8.15
CA GLN A 79 -7.24 1.14 8.76
C GLN A 79 -8.29 1.41 7.68
N VAL A 80 -8.32 0.57 6.65
CA VAL A 80 -9.13 0.73 5.45
C VAL A 80 -10.56 0.89 5.94
N LEU A 81 -11.10 2.09 5.78
CA LEU A 81 -12.46 2.40 6.19
C LEU A 81 -13.44 1.64 5.29
N GLU A 82 -13.15 1.62 4.00
CA GLU A 82 -13.95 0.97 2.96
C GLU A 82 -13.05 0.17 2.03
N TRP A 83 -13.16 -1.16 2.10
CA TRP A 83 -12.35 -2.07 1.28
C TRP A 83 -12.81 -2.09 -0.18
N GLU A 84 -14.08 -1.83 -0.43
CA GLU A 84 -14.68 -1.88 -1.76
C GLU A 84 -14.02 -0.95 -2.78
N PRO A 85 -13.87 0.37 -2.54
CA PRO A 85 -13.20 1.25 -3.50
C PRO A 85 -11.72 0.89 -3.69
N ALA A 86 -11.03 0.50 -2.62
CA ALA A 86 -9.63 0.08 -2.70
C ALA A 86 -9.44 -1.18 -3.56
N LEU A 87 -10.32 -2.18 -3.40
CA LEU A 87 -10.31 -3.40 -4.21
C LEU A 87 -10.69 -3.14 -5.67
N LYS A 88 -11.70 -2.29 -5.92
CA LYS A 88 -12.09 -1.89 -7.29
C LYS A 88 -10.94 -1.20 -8.02
N MET A 89 -10.27 -0.26 -7.35
CA MET A 89 -9.13 0.45 -7.92
C MET A 89 -7.89 -0.44 -8.07
N GLY A 90 -7.67 -1.35 -7.12
CA GLY A 90 -6.63 -2.38 -7.23
C GLY A 90 -6.86 -3.31 -8.42
N LEU A 91 -8.10 -3.78 -8.63
CA LEU A 91 -8.46 -4.59 -9.80
C LEU A 91 -8.26 -3.82 -11.11
N LEU A 92 -8.75 -2.59 -11.19
CA LEU A 92 -8.59 -1.75 -12.38
C LEU A 92 -7.11 -1.52 -12.70
N GLY A 93 -6.32 -1.12 -11.71
CA GLY A 93 -4.87 -0.91 -11.86
C GLY A 93 -4.12 -2.18 -12.23
N GLY A 94 -4.48 -3.31 -11.63
CA GLY A 94 -3.90 -4.61 -11.92
C GLY A 94 -4.19 -5.11 -13.34
N VAL A 95 -5.44 -4.95 -13.80
CA VAL A 95 -5.83 -5.25 -15.19
C VAL A 95 -5.04 -4.38 -16.17
N LEU A 96 -4.96 -3.07 -15.93
CA LEU A 96 -4.20 -2.16 -16.79
C LEU A 96 -2.72 -2.54 -16.88
N LEU A 97 -2.07 -2.79 -15.73
CA LEU A 97 -0.66 -3.19 -15.68
C LEU A 97 -0.44 -4.53 -16.41
N THR A 98 -1.35 -5.48 -16.24
CA THR A 98 -1.28 -6.79 -16.92
C THR A 98 -1.50 -6.66 -18.41
N CYS A 99 -2.43 -5.81 -18.85
CA CYS A 99 -2.62 -5.51 -20.27
C CYS A 99 -1.35 -4.89 -20.88
N CYS A 100 -0.70 -3.95 -20.18
CA CYS A 100 0.59 -3.40 -20.60
C CYS A 100 1.65 -4.51 -20.73
N ALA A 101 1.81 -5.35 -19.71
CA ALA A 101 2.73 -6.48 -19.76
C ALA A 101 2.43 -7.42 -20.94
N ALA A 102 1.15 -7.77 -21.16
CA ALA A 102 0.71 -8.66 -22.23
C ALA A 102 0.82 -8.06 -23.63
N ILE A 103 0.90 -6.74 -23.79
CA ILE A 103 1.22 -6.07 -25.06
C ILE A 103 2.72 -6.16 -25.37
N LEU A 104 3.55 -6.05 -24.33
CA LEU A 104 4.99 -6.15 -24.46
C LEU A 104 5.45 -7.60 -24.67
N GLU A 105 4.79 -8.55 -24.00
CA GLU A 105 5.13 -9.97 -23.98
C GLU A 105 3.88 -10.84 -24.25
N PRO A 106 3.63 -11.21 -25.52
CA PRO A 106 2.43 -11.95 -25.91
C PRO A 106 2.29 -13.35 -25.28
N ALA A 107 3.41 -13.94 -24.81
CA ALA A 107 3.43 -15.24 -24.14
C ALA A 107 2.53 -15.28 -22.89
N ILE A 108 2.40 -14.14 -22.21
CA ILE A 108 1.53 -13.94 -21.04
C ILE A 108 0.06 -14.23 -21.38
N ARG A 109 -0.38 -13.96 -22.62
CA ARG A 109 -1.80 -14.13 -23.03
C ARG A 109 -2.21 -15.58 -23.22
N ARG A 110 -1.26 -16.50 -23.39
CA ARG A 110 -1.51 -17.88 -23.82
C ARG A 110 -1.26 -18.92 -22.73
N THR A 111 -0.90 -18.47 -21.53
CA THR A 111 -0.44 -19.34 -20.45
C THR A 111 -1.11 -18.97 -19.13
N TRP A 112 -1.13 -19.91 -18.18
CA TRP A 112 -1.62 -19.67 -16.82
C TRP A 112 -0.83 -18.57 -16.10
N VAL A 113 0.38 -18.27 -16.58
CA VAL A 113 1.25 -17.19 -16.10
C VAL A 113 0.55 -15.82 -16.18
N GLY A 114 -0.30 -15.59 -17.18
CA GLY A 114 -1.08 -14.36 -17.27
C GLY A 114 -2.02 -14.13 -16.08
N LEU A 115 -2.61 -15.19 -15.54
CA LEU A 115 -3.45 -15.11 -14.34
C LEU A 115 -2.62 -14.82 -13.09
N LEU A 116 -1.42 -15.41 -12.99
CA LEU A 116 -0.50 -15.14 -11.87
C LEU A 116 -0.02 -13.69 -11.90
N ILE A 117 0.36 -13.18 -13.07
CA ILE A 117 0.75 -11.77 -13.26
C ILE A 117 -0.41 -10.84 -12.92
N LEU A 118 -1.63 -11.17 -13.35
CA LEU A 118 -2.83 -10.41 -12.99
C LEU A 118 -3.03 -10.35 -11.48
N PHE A 119 -2.93 -11.49 -10.80
CA PHE A 119 -3.05 -11.55 -9.35
C PHE A 119 -2.02 -10.64 -8.67
N ILE A 120 -0.74 -10.77 -9.03
CA ILE A 120 0.35 -9.96 -8.48
C ILE A 120 0.13 -8.47 -8.78
N ALA A 121 -0.26 -8.12 -10.00
CA ALA A 121 -0.52 -6.75 -10.42
C ALA A 121 -1.68 -6.12 -9.66
N CYS A 122 -2.74 -6.88 -9.37
CA CYS A 122 -3.87 -6.41 -8.54
C CYS A 122 -3.42 -6.12 -7.11
N TRP A 123 -2.62 -6.99 -6.50
CA TRP A 123 -2.07 -6.77 -5.15
C TRP A 123 -1.14 -5.57 -5.09
N TYR A 124 -0.29 -5.42 -6.10
CA TYR A 124 0.56 -4.25 -6.27
C TYR A 124 -0.26 -2.97 -6.38
N ALA A 125 -1.24 -2.91 -7.29
CA ALA A 125 -2.07 -1.74 -7.50
C ALA A 125 -2.88 -1.40 -6.24
N PHE A 126 -3.45 -2.40 -5.56
CA PHE A 126 -4.13 -2.22 -4.28
C PHE A 126 -3.20 -1.57 -3.25
N GLY A 127 -2.00 -2.12 -3.05
CA GLY A 127 -1.03 -1.61 -2.08
C GLY A 127 -0.58 -0.19 -2.40
N ALA A 128 -0.14 0.04 -3.63
CA ALA A 128 0.35 1.34 -4.08
C ALA A 128 -0.73 2.44 -3.97
N LEU A 129 -1.94 2.18 -4.46
CA LEU A 129 -3.02 3.17 -4.45
C LEU A 129 -3.55 3.44 -3.04
N THR A 130 -3.64 2.40 -2.19
CA THR A 130 -4.08 2.57 -0.81
C THR A 130 -3.06 3.38 0.00
N LEU A 131 -1.76 3.14 -0.19
CA LEU A 131 -0.72 3.92 0.50
C LEU A 131 -0.58 5.34 -0.07
N ALA A 132 -0.92 5.54 -1.35
CA ALA A 132 -0.94 6.85 -2.00
C ALA A 132 -2.23 7.66 -1.74
N ARG A 133 -3.23 7.12 -1.02
CA ARG A 133 -4.56 7.75 -0.85
C ARG A 133 -4.53 9.18 -0.30
N GLY A 134 -3.55 9.49 0.56
CA GLY A 134 -3.36 10.81 1.16
C GLY A 134 -2.40 11.71 0.35
N LEU A 135 -1.70 11.16 -0.64
CA LEU A 135 -0.79 11.94 -1.49
C LEU A 135 -1.61 12.81 -2.44
N GLY A 136 -1.66 14.11 -2.14
CA GLY A 136 -2.38 15.08 -2.97
C GLY A 136 -3.88 15.18 -2.70
N ASP A 137 -4.37 14.59 -1.61
CA ASP A 137 -5.75 14.82 -1.17
C ASP A 137 -5.91 16.26 -0.64
N ARG A 138 -6.75 17.04 -1.33
CA ARG A 138 -7.11 18.42 -0.96
C ARG A 138 -8.57 18.53 -0.48
N SER A 139 -9.23 17.40 -0.22
CA SER A 139 -10.61 17.41 0.24
C SER A 139 -10.71 18.02 1.65
N ALA A 140 -11.77 18.78 1.87
CA ALA A 140 -12.07 19.29 3.21
C ALA A 140 -12.51 18.10 4.10
N PRO A 141 -11.92 17.95 5.31
CA PRO A 141 -12.27 16.84 6.18
C PRO A 141 -13.66 17.02 6.79
N ARG A 142 -14.37 15.90 6.96
CA ARG A 142 -15.53 15.83 7.85
C ARG A 142 -15.04 15.45 9.24
N VAL A 143 -15.27 16.34 10.21
CA VAL A 143 -14.76 16.16 11.57
C VAL A 143 -15.80 15.46 12.45
N TYR A 144 -15.39 14.36 13.08
CA TYR A 144 -16.19 13.64 14.07
C TYR A 144 -15.52 13.76 15.45
N ARG A 145 -16.31 13.99 16.50
CA ARG A 145 -15.80 14.01 17.89
C ARG A 145 -16.10 12.67 18.53
N THR A 146 -15.08 12.02 19.10
CA THR A 146 -15.21 10.72 19.77
C THR A 146 -14.35 10.67 21.02
N ALA A 147 -14.73 9.85 22.01
CA ALA A 147 -13.95 9.67 23.22
C ALA A 147 -12.89 8.58 23.07
N VAL A 148 -11.77 8.76 23.76
CA VAL A 148 -10.73 7.74 23.89
C VAL A 148 -11.12 6.79 25.01
N LEU A 149 -11.34 5.52 24.67
CA LEU A 149 -11.66 4.47 25.65
C LEU A 149 -10.39 3.91 26.30
N GLU A 150 -9.37 3.64 25.48
CA GLU A 150 -8.13 3.00 25.92
C GLU A 150 -6.95 3.47 25.07
N LYS A 151 -5.73 3.34 25.63
CA LYS A 151 -4.48 3.59 24.94
C LYS A 151 -3.64 2.32 24.92
N GLN A 152 -3.18 1.94 23.73
CA GLN A 152 -2.26 0.82 23.57
C GLN A 152 -0.99 1.29 22.88
N ALA A 153 0.15 1.01 23.50
CA ALA A 153 1.46 1.22 22.90
C ALA A 153 2.21 -0.12 22.83
N SER A 154 2.77 -0.46 21.67
CA SER A 154 3.65 -1.62 21.57
C SER A 154 5.01 -1.32 22.19
N SER A 155 5.57 -2.27 22.94
CA SER A 155 6.96 -2.19 23.42
C SER A 155 7.91 -2.73 22.34
N GLY A 156 8.93 -1.94 21.97
CA GLY A 156 9.91 -2.33 20.96
C GLY A 156 10.67 -1.15 20.34
N LYS A 157 11.58 -1.45 19.40
CA LYS A 157 12.32 -0.42 18.63
C LYS A 157 11.39 0.46 17.78
N VAL A 158 10.24 -0.08 17.35
CA VAL A 158 9.16 0.65 16.69
C VAL A 158 7.93 0.62 17.58
N VAL A 159 7.51 1.79 18.06
CA VAL A 159 6.37 1.95 18.97
C VAL A 159 5.14 2.29 18.14
N ASN A 160 4.25 1.32 17.98
CA ASN A 160 2.91 1.51 17.44
C ASN A 160 2.03 2.09 18.54
N ARG A 161 1.47 3.27 18.29
CA ARG A 161 0.59 3.99 19.20
C ARG A 161 -0.82 3.93 18.66
N LYS A 162 -1.71 3.27 19.40
CA LYS A 162 -3.11 3.07 19.03
C LYS A 162 -4.02 3.60 20.14
N LEU A 163 -5.08 4.29 19.75
CA LEU A 163 -6.13 4.77 20.63
C LEU A 163 -7.40 3.98 20.32
N MET A 164 -8.01 3.35 21.32
CA MET A 164 -9.34 2.76 21.14
C MET A 164 -10.36 3.88 21.22
N LEU A 165 -11.14 4.07 20.17
CA LEU A 165 -12.12 5.15 20.07
C LEU A 165 -13.54 4.61 20.22
N GLU A 166 -14.43 5.40 20.80
CA GLU A 166 -15.87 5.15 20.73
C GLU A 166 -16.37 5.17 19.29
N PRO A 167 -17.51 4.51 18.98
CA PRO A 167 -18.13 4.55 17.66
C PRO A 167 -18.27 5.98 17.15
N TRP A 168 -17.86 6.21 15.90
CA TRP A 168 -17.85 7.52 15.27
C TRP A 168 -18.13 7.38 13.78
N GLY A 169 -18.92 8.29 13.22
CA GLY A 169 -19.15 8.37 11.76
C GLY A 169 -19.40 7.01 11.09
N ALA A 170 -18.40 6.52 10.34
CA ALA A 170 -18.45 5.27 9.59
C ALA A 170 -18.15 4.00 10.41
N ARG A 171 -17.64 4.13 11.64
CA ARG A 171 -17.30 3.02 12.55
C ARG A 171 -18.38 2.87 13.62
N ALA A 172 -19.21 1.85 13.48
CA ALA A 172 -20.32 1.56 14.41
C ALA A 172 -19.86 0.84 15.69
N THR A 173 -18.65 0.28 15.69
CA THR A 173 -18.08 -0.45 16.82
C THR A 173 -16.80 0.23 17.32
N PRO A 174 -16.48 0.12 18.62
CA PRO A 174 -15.21 0.59 19.14
C PRO A 174 -14.05 -0.11 18.43
N GLU A 175 -13.10 0.67 17.92
CA GLU A 175 -11.94 0.17 17.20
C GLU A 175 -10.68 0.95 17.56
N TYR A 176 -9.53 0.28 17.43
CA TYR A 176 -8.23 0.92 17.58
C TYR A 176 -7.94 1.78 16.35
N ALA A 177 -7.56 3.04 16.57
CA ALA A 177 -7.09 3.99 15.59
C ALA A 177 -5.59 4.29 15.77
N HIS A 178 -4.82 4.40 14.69
CA HIS A 178 -3.42 4.86 14.79
C HIS A 178 -3.38 6.35 15.15
N ALA A 179 -2.53 6.70 16.12
CA ALA A 179 -2.32 8.08 16.54
C ALA A 179 -0.85 8.49 16.36
N THR A 180 -0.62 9.75 16.02
CA THR A 180 0.73 10.31 16.03
C THR A 180 1.25 10.34 17.46
N ARG A 181 2.57 10.51 17.61
CA ARG A 181 3.17 10.59 18.94
C ARG A 181 2.62 11.78 19.72
N GLU A 182 2.45 12.92 19.06
CA GLU A 182 1.97 14.16 19.69
C GLU A 182 0.56 13.95 20.25
N VAL A 183 -0.35 13.42 19.43
CA VAL A 183 -1.75 13.16 19.84
C VAL A 183 -1.82 12.09 20.92
N PHE A 184 -1.05 11.00 20.77
CA PHE A 184 -1.05 9.94 21.76
C PHE A 184 -0.52 10.45 23.11
N ASP A 185 0.55 11.24 23.14
CA ASP A 185 1.15 11.72 24.38
C ASP A 185 0.28 12.81 25.04
N SER A 186 -0.54 13.54 24.28
CA SER A 186 -1.39 14.63 24.80
C SER A 186 -2.75 14.20 25.37
N VAL A 187 -3.26 13.02 25.03
CA VAL A 187 -4.62 12.57 25.42
C VAL A 187 -4.60 11.44 26.44
N ARG A 188 -5.65 11.37 27.26
CA ARG A 188 -5.90 10.32 28.26
C ARG A 188 -7.20 9.57 27.95
N PRO A 189 -7.36 8.31 28.41
CA PRO A 189 -8.67 7.66 28.41
C PRO A 189 -9.72 8.55 29.09
N GLY A 190 -10.88 8.70 28.46
CA GLY A 190 -11.95 9.64 28.83
C GLY A 190 -11.91 10.98 28.10
N ASP A 191 -10.77 11.36 27.51
CA ASP A 191 -10.66 12.61 26.74
C ASP A 191 -11.37 12.48 25.39
N ARG A 192 -11.75 13.62 24.82
CA ARG A 192 -12.33 13.70 23.47
C ARG A 192 -11.27 14.05 22.44
N VAL A 193 -11.30 13.34 21.32
CA VAL A 193 -10.46 13.57 20.14
C VAL A 193 -11.31 13.82 18.91
N CYS A 194 -10.69 14.46 17.93
CA CYS A 194 -11.31 14.79 16.66
C CYS A 194 -10.75 13.85 15.59
N VAL A 195 -11.66 13.20 14.86
CA VAL A 195 -11.33 12.34 13.73
C VAL A 195 -11.67 13.10 12.46
N ASP A 196 -10.65 13.45 11.70
CA ASP A 196 -10.80 14.10 10.41
C ASP A 196 -10.93 13.01 9.34
N LEU A 197 -12.14 12.88 8.78
CA LEU A 197 -12.43 11.95 7.70
C LEU A 197 -12.30 12.65 6.35
N TYR A 198 -11.39 12.14 5.52
CA TYR A 198 -11.16 12.62 4.16
C TYR A 198 -11.77 11.68 3.13
N ARG A 199 -12.13 12.24 1.97
CA ARG A 199 -12.64 11.45 0.84
C ARG A 199 -11.53 10.61 0.19
N GLY A 200 -10.28 11.08 0.27
CA GLY A 200 -9.14 10.42 -0.34
C GLY A 200 -9.05 10.56 -1.86
N LEU A 201 -7.85 10.34 -2.37
CA LEU A 201 -7.61 10.18 -3.80
C LEU A 201 -8.33 8.93 -4.31
N LEU A 202 -8.98 9.02 -5.48
CA LEU A 202 -9.73 7.91 -6.11
C LEU A 202 -10.89 7.36 -5.26
N ALA A 203 -11.47 8.20 -4.39
CA ALA A 203 -12.56 7.83 -3.49
C ALA A 203 -12.20 6.68 -2.53
N ILE A 204 -10.93 6.60 -2.12
CA ILE A 204 -10.45 5.70 -1.07
C ILE A 204 -10.38 6.50 0.25
N PRO A 205 -11.43 6.47 1.09
CA PRO A 205 -11.49 7.31 2.28
C PRO A 205 -10.38 6.94 3.27
N TRP A 206 -9.88 7.95 3.96
CA TRP A 206 -8.90 7.80 5.03
C TRP A 206 -9.15 8.81 6.12
N PHE A 207 -8.64 8.54 7.31
CA PHE A 207 -8.82 9.41 8.45
C PHE A 207 -7.53 9.56 9.23
N GLN A 208 -7.47 10.65 10.00
CA GLN A 208 -6.44 10.89 10.99
C GLN A 208 -7.09 11.33 12.31
N VAL A 209 -6.46 10.96 13.41
CA VAL A 209 -6.88 11.39 14.74
C VAL A 209 -6.05 12.61 15.13
N ARG A 210 -6.71 13.66 15.62
CA ARG A 210 -6.09 14.87 16.16
C ARG A 210 -6.72 15.27 17.49
N SER A 211 -6.02 16.09 18.26
CA SER A 211 -6.63 16.79 19.40
C SER A 211 -7.74 17.72 18.89
N CYS A 212 -8.89 17.72 19.58
CA CYS A 212 -9.88 18.77 19.37
C CYS A 212 -9.37 20.04 20.03
N ASP A 213 -9.13 21.09 19.25
CA ASP A 213 -8.88 22.44 19.77
C ASP A 213 -10.17 23.03 20.37
#